data_AF-A0AAF0EZT8-F1
#
_entry.id   AF-A0AAF0EZT8-F1
#
_cell.length_a   1.000
_cell.length_b   1.000
_cell.length_c   1.000
_cell.angle_alpha   90.00
_cell.angle_beta   90.00
_cell.angle_gamma   90.00
#
_symmetry.space_group_name_H-M   'P 1'
#
loop_
_entity.id
_entity.type
_entity.pdbx_description
1 polymer ?
#
loop_
_entity_poly.entity_id
_entity_poly.type
_entity_poly.pdbx_seq_one_letter_code
_entity_poly.pdbx_strand_id
1 'polypeptide(L)'
;MSSSYAQLKKLALANTAAQREQLDARLEEQARKRAASQEADEKQAKERAAWLAREKQRAAALEAQKKRREAAIAAKRQEKEKSAAASVLPPRERSAAFRKAQAAADKKRAQLDAPRRSAGGAALPAGAAAGGASTSKAPTGTAAAAARPTAPRTGGLTREEKRMKRMAQEMGVSFRRTVSSRGTAQASVPRNTAVGPTAPPRKRPMTARERFLEEEKRRKAAKEAGLSASAAASAADYDESDIESDYESGEEDESPESLSALRSQIWSLFGKNRDAYVSRDCNSDDDMEAGASDVLREELRSALAGRHEDEREEALLEARRREKLRRANVS
;
A
#
# COMPACT_ATOMS: atom_id res chain seq x y z
N MET A 1 -61.00 -17.21 67.74
CA MET A 1 -60.05 -16.36 66.97
C MET A 1 -58.69 -17.02 66.68
N SER A 2 -58.32 -18.14 67.32
CA SER A 2 -57.03 -18.84 67.10
C SER A 2 -56.84 -19.44 65.69
N SER A 3 -57.92 -19.78 64.98
CA SER A 3 -57.85 -20.40 63.63
C SER A 3 -57.22 -19.48 62.56
N SER A 4 -57.45 -18.17 62.64
CA SER A 4 -56.94 -17.20 61.65
C SER A 4 -55.41 -17.07 61.69
N TYR A 5 -54.82 -17.07 62.89
CA TYR A 5 -53.37 -16.98 63.07
C TYR A 5 -52.63 -18.21 62.52
N ALA A 6 -53.19 -19.42 62.73
CA ALA A 6 -52.62 -20.65 62.20
C ALA A 6 -52.61 -20.69 60.67
N GLN A 7 -53.65 -20.13 60.02
CA GLN A 7 -53.71 -20.01 58.56
C GLN A 7 -52.66 -19.01 58.04
N LEU A 8 -52.52 -17.85 58.67
CA LEU A 8 -51.48 -16.86 58.35
C LEU A 8 -50.07 -17.44 58.43
N LYS A 9 -49.76 -18.21 59.48
CA LYS A 9 -48.45 -18.87 59.63
C LYS A 9 -48.18 -19.86 58.50
N LYS A 10 -49.18 -20.66 58.11
CA LYS A 10 -49.05 -21.62 56.98
C LYS A 10 -48.81 -20.90 55.66
N LEU A 11 -49.55 -19.82 55.39
CA LEU A 11 -49.35 -19.01 54.17
C LEU A 11 -47.98 -18.34 54.14
N ALA A 12 -47.50 -17.82 55.27
CA ALA A 12 -46.16 -17.24 55.37
C ALA A 12 -45.07 -18.28 55.06
N LEU A 13 -45.17 -19.48 55.65
CA LEU A 13 -44.22 -20.57 55.37
C LEU A 13 -44.25 -20.98 53.89
N ALA A 14 -45.44 -21.14 53.31
CA ALA A 14 -45.59 -21.46 51.89
C ALA A 14 -44.97 -20.39 50.97
N ASN A 15 -45.16 -19.11 51.30
CA ASN A 15 -44.56 -18.00 50.54
C ASN A 15 -43.03 -18.02 50.65
N THR A 16 -42.46 -18.23 51.85
CA THR A 16 -41.00 -18.35 52.00
C THR A 16 -40.42 -19.56 51.26
N ALA A 17 -41.15 -20.68 51.19
CA ALA A 17 -40.74 -21.85 50.43
C ALA A 17 -40.74 -21.55 48.92
N ALA A 18 -41.81 -20.94 48.41
CA ALA A 18 -41.90 -20.53 47.01
C ALA A 18 -40.80 -19.52 46.62
N GLN A 19 -40.47 -18.58 47.50
CA GLN A 19 -39.37 -17.63 47.27
C GLN A 19 -38.01 -18.33 47.18
N ARG A 20 -37.75 -19.35 48.01
CA ARG A 20 -36.51 -20.14 47.94
C ARG A 20 -36.42 -20.92 46.62
N GLU A 21 -37.50 -21.59 46.23
CA GLU A 21 -37.57 -22.32 44.97
C GLU A 21 -37.34 -21.40 43.76
N GLN A 22 -37.89 -20.18 43.77
CA GLN A 22 -37.62 -19.19 42.73
C GLN A 22 -36.16 -18.72 42.69
N LEU A 23 -35.51 -18.57 43.86
CA LEU A 23 -34.10 -18.22 43.93
C LEU A 23 -33.22 -19.36 43.42
N ASP A 24 -33.51 -20.59 43.82
CA ASP A 24 -32.77 -21.78 43.39
C ASP A 24 -32.91 -21.98 41.87
N ALA A 25 -34.11 -21.84 41.32
CA ALA A 25 -34.35 -21.89 39.86
C ALA A 25 -33.56 -20.80 39.11
N ARG A 26 -33.48 -19.58 39.64
CA ARG A 26 -32.67 -18.50 39.05
C ARG A 26 -31.17 -18.79 39.11
N LEU A 27 -30.69 -19.39 40.20
CA LEU A 27 -29.29 -19.78 40.35
C LEU A 27 -28.93 -20.90 39.37
N GLU A 28 -29.80 -21.90 39.21
CA GLU A 28 -29.62 -22.96 38.20
C GLU A 28 -29.61 -22.40 36.77
N GLU A 29 -30.52 -21.47 36.44
CA GLU A 29 -30.55 -20.84 35.12
C GLU A 29 -29.26 -20.04 34.85
N GLN A 30 -28.77 -19.29 35.86
CA GLN A 30 -27.50 -18.58 35.75
C GLN A 30 -26.31 -19.53 35.60
N ALA A 31 -26.30 -20.65 36.33
CA ALA A 31 -25.27 -21.67 36.21
C ALA A 31 -25.26 -22.29 34.80
N ARG A 32 -26.43 -22.60 34.23
CA ARG A 32 -26.57 -23.10 32.85
C ARG A 32 -26.08 -22.08 31.82
N LYS A 33 -26.41 -20.79 31.98
CA LYS A 33 -25.92 -19.72 31.09
C LYS A 33 -24.40 -19.57 31.15
N ARG A 34 -23.80 -19.65 32.34
CA ARG A 34 -22.34 -19.61 32.50
C ARG A 34 -21.67 -20.83 31.87
N ALA A 35 -22.20 -22.03 32.09
CA ALA A 35 -21.67 -23.25 31.48
C ALA A 35 -21.74 -23.19 29.95
N ALA A 36 -22.86 -22.73 29.39
CA ALA A 36 -23.00 -22.57 27.94
C ALA A 36 -22.04 -21.52 27.35
N SER A 37 -21.81 -20.41 28.05
CA SER A 37 -20.82 -19.41 27.65
C SER A 37 -19.40 -19.99 27.67
N GLN A 38 -19.03 -20.70 28.74
CA GLN A 38 -17.73 -21.35 28.87
C GLN A 38 -17.50 -22.37 27.74
N GLU A 39 -18.51 -23.18 27.41
CA GLU A 39 -18.41 -24.13 26.30
C GLU A 39 -18.21 -23.42 24.95
N ALA A 40 -18.88 -22.29 24.73
CA ALA A 40 -18.70 -21.48 23.53
C ALA A 40 -17.27 -20.89 23.46
N ASP A 41 -16.77 -20.37 24.58
CA ASP A 41 -15.42 -19.80 24.67
C ASP A 41 -14.35 -20.89 24.44
N GLU A 42 -14.54 -22.09 24.99
CA GLU A 42 -13.66 -23.24 24.75
C GLU A 42 -13.66 -23.68 23.29
N LYS A 43 -14.82 -23.68 22.62
CA LYS A 43 -14.90 -23.99 21.18
C LYS A 43 -14.13 -22.96 20.35
N GLN A 44 -14.32 -21.67 20.63
CA GLN A 44 -13.58 -20.61 19.96
C GLN A 44 -12.06 -20.70 20.23
N ALA A 45 -11.66 -21.03 21.46
CA ALA A 45 -10.26 -21.25 21.81
C ALA A 45 -9.65 -22.43 21.03
N LYS A 46 -10.38 -23.54 20.90
CA LYS A 46 -9.96 -24.71 20.10
C LYS A 46 -9.84 -24.36 18.62
N GLU A 47 -10.77 -23.60 18.05
CA GLU A 47 -10.71 -23.13 16.67
C GLU A 47 -9.50 -22.22 16.42
N ARG A 48 -9.25 -21.25 17.31
CA ARG A 48 -8.07 -20.38 17.24
C ARG A 48 -6.77 -21.18 17.34
N ALA A 49 -6.70 -22.13 18.27
CA ALA A 49 -5.53 -23.01 18.42
C ALA A 49 -5.29 -23.87 17.15
N ALA A 50 -6.36 -24.42 16.57
CA ALA A 50 -6.27 -25.19 15.33
C ALA A 50 -5.81 -24.32 14.13
N TRP A 51 -6.27 -23.07 14.07
CA TRP A 51 -5.84 -22.11 13.05
C TRP A 51 -4.35 -21.78 13.18
N LEU A 52 -3.88 -21.47 14.40
CA LEU A 52 -2.46 -21.20 14.68
C LEU A 52 -1.57 -22.41 14.37
N ALA A 53 -2.04 -23.63 14.65
CA ALA A 53 -1.31 -24.85 14.30
C ALA A 53 -1.14 -25.00 12.78
N ARG A 54 -2.19 -24.70 11.99
CA ARG A 54 -2.12 -24.70 10.52
C ARG A 54 -1.19 -23.61 9.99
N GLU A 55 -1.20 -22.43 10.59
CA GLU A 55 -0.30 -21.34 10.22
C GLU A 55 1.17 -21.74 10.48
N LYS A 56 1.46 -22.30 11.66
CA LYS A 56 2.79 -22.80 12.01
C LYS A 56 3.28 -23.88 11.03
N GLN A 57 2.39 -24.79 10.59
CA GLN A 57 2.70 -25.78 9.56
C GLN A 57 3.04 -25.14 8.20
N ARG A 58 2.30 -24.10 7.79
CA ARG A 58 2.60 -23.35 6.55
C ARG A 58 3.94 -22.64 6.64
N ALA A 59 4.23 -22.00 7.77
CA ALA A 59 5.52 -21.34 8.00
C ALA A 59 6.69 -22.34 7.92
N ALA A 60 6.57 -23.49 8.59
CA ALA A 60 7.56 -24.56 8.53
C ALA A 60 7.74 -25.12 7.10
N ALA A 61 6.66 -25.26 6.33
CA ALA A 61 6.72 -25.71 4.93
C ALA A 61 7.46 -24.71 4.03
N LEU A 62 7.22 -23.40 4.21
CA LEU A 62 7.94 -22.35 3.49
C LEU A 62 9.43 -22.31 3.87
N GLU A 63 9.75 -22.45 5.15
CA GLU A 63 11.14 -22.54 5.62
C GLU A 63 11.85 -23.76 5.03
N ALA A 64 11.19 -24.92 5.01
CA ALA A 64 11.72 -26.13 4.38
C ALA A 64 11.93 -25.95 2.87
N GLN A 65 11.03 -25.26 2.18
CA GLN A 65 11.19 -24.93 0.76
C GLN A 65 12.38 -23.99 0.53
N LYS A 66 12.56 -22.99 1.39
CA LYS A 66 13.70 -22.07 1.34
C LYS A 66 15.02 -22.81 1.53
N LYS A 67 15.11 -23.66 2.57
CA LYS A 67 16.28 -24.53 2.80
C LYS A 67 16.58 -25.44 1.62
N ARG A 68 15.57 -26.03 0.99
CA ARG A 68 15.74 -26.84 -0.25
C ARG A 68 16.29 -26.02 -1.41
N ARG A 69 15.81 -24.78 -1.60
CA ARG A 69 16.32 -23.87 -2.64
C ARG A 69 17.77 -23.48 -2.39
N GLU A 70 18.11 -23.14 -1.14
CA GLU A 70 19.48 -22.80 -0.73
C GLU A 70 20.42 -23.99 -0.93
N ALA A 71 20.02 -25.19 -0.51
CA ALA A 71 20.78 -26.42 -0.74
C ALA A 71 20.99 -26.72 -2.23
N ALA A 72 19.96 -26.51 -3.07
CA ALA A 72 20.08 -26.68 -4.52
C ALA A 72 21.04 -25.65 -5.15
N ILE A 73 21.04 -24.40 -4.68
CA ILE A 73 22.00 -23.38 -5.13
C ILE A 73 23.42 -23.76 -4.69
N ALA A 74 23.61 -24.21 -3.45
CA ALA A 74 24.90 -24.65 -2.94
C ALA A 74 25.44 -25.86 -3.72
N ALA A 75 24.59 -26.86 -4.02
CA ALA A 75 24.96 -28.00 -4.85
C ALA A 75 25.40 -27.58 -6.26
N LYS A 76 24.66 -26.66 -6.90
CA LYS A 76 25.05 -26.09 -8.21
C LYS A 76 26.37 -25.33 -8.16
N ARG A 77 26.68 -24.65 -7.06
CA ARG A 77 27.98 -23.98 -6.87
C ARG A 77 29.12 -25.01 -6.76
N GLN A 78 28.95 -26.05 -5.96
CA GLN A 78 29.94 -27.12 -5.85
C GLN A 78 30.18 -27.86 -7.17
N GLU A 79 29.12 -28.10 -7.96
CA GLU A 79 29.25 -28.71 -9.28
C GLU A 79 30.02 -27.79 -10.25
N LYS A 80 29.75 -26.48 -10.24
CA LYS A 80 30.51 -25.49 -11.01
C LYS A 80 31.97 -25.41 -10.58
N GLU A 81 32.27 -25.48 -9.28
CA GLU A 81 33.65 -25.50 -8.78
C GLU A 81 34.40 -26.77 -9.19
N LYS A 82 33.74 -27.93 -9.13
CA LYS A 82 34.30 -29.21 -9.59
C LYS A 82 34.55 -29.21 -11.10
N SER A 83 33.60 -28.71 -11.90
CA SER A 83 33.79 -28.62 -13.36
C SER A 83 34.83 -27.57 -13.75
N ALA A 84 34.90 -26.44 -13.02
CA ALA A 84 35.97 -25.47 -13.18
C ALA A 84 37.33 -26.12 -12.87
N ALA A 85 37.48 -26.81 -11.74
CA ALA A 85 38.71 -27.51 -11.38
C ALA A 85 39.12 -28.59 -12.38
N ALA A 86 38.16 -29.35 -12.94
CA ALA A 86 38.43 -30.34 -13.98
C ALA A 86 38.80 -29.70 -15.33
N SER A 87 38.24 -28.52 -15.65
CA SER A 87 38.54 -27.76 -16.87
C SER A 87 39.85 -26.98 -16.82
N VAL A 88 40.39 -26.75 -15.61
CA VAL A 88 41.79 -26.37 -15.42
C VAL A 88 42.61 -27.61 -15.75
N LEU A 89 42.77 -27.86 -17.05
CA LEU A 89 43.82 -28.72 -17.55
C LEU A 89 45.10 -28.31 -16.81
N PRO A 90 45.89 -29.27 -16.27
CA PRO A 90 47.24 -28.95 -15.83
C PRO A 90 47.88 -28.16 -16.97
N PRO A 91 48.68 -27.12 -16.70
CA PRO A 91 49.25 -26.26 -17.73
C PRO A 91 50.06 -27.13 -18.69
N ARG A 92 49.38 -27.71 -19.69
CA ARG A 92 49.95 -28.38 -20.84
C ARG A 92 50.71 -27.28 -21.49
N GLU A 93 52.04 -27.37 -21.32
CA GLU A 93 53.08 -26.53 -21.88
C GLU A 93 52.49 -25.59 -22.92
N ARG A 94 51.96 -24.44 -22.46
CA ARG A 94 51.51 -23.41 -23.38
C ARG A 94 52.75 -23.12 -24.18
N SER A 95 52.71 -23.47 -25.47
CA SER A 95 53.90 -23.53 -26.31
C SER A 95 54.74 -22.28 -26.07
N ALA A 96 56.06 -22.41 -26.01
CA ALA A 96 56.95 -21.28 -25.71
C ALA A 96 56.62 -20.03 -26.55
N ALA A 97 56.07 -20.23 -27.75
CA ALA A 97 55.51 -19.21 -28.62
C ALA A 97 54.41 -18.34 -27.96
N PHE A 98 53.44 -18.94 -27.26
CA PHE A 98 52.36 -18.19 -26.62
C PHE A 98 52.86 -17.36 -25.42
N ARG A 99 53.77 -17.89 -24.60
CA ARG A 99 54.40 -17.12 -23.52
C ARG A 99 55.22 -15.94 -24.06
N LYS A 100 55.90 -16.14 -25.19
CA LYS A 100 56.67 -15.08 -25.86
C LYS A 100 55.75 -13.99 -26.44
N ALA A 101 54.61 -14.38 -27.03
CA ALA A 101 53.61 -13.44 -27.53
C ALA A 101 52.98 -12.62 -26.39
N GLN A 102 52.65 -13.26 -25.26
CA GLN A 102 52.08 -12.58 -24.10
C GLN A 102 53.08 -11.60 -23.47
N ALA A 103 54.34 -12.02 -23.27
CA ALA A 103 55.40 -11.12 -22.80
C ALA A 103 55.65 -9.93 -23.75
N ALA A 104 55.53 -10.14 -25.07
CA ALA A 104 55.64 -9.06 -26.06
C ALA A 104 54.44 -8.09 -25.98
N ALA A 105 53.23 -8.59 -25.73
CA ALA A 105 52.04 -7.77 -25.55
C ALA A 105 52.10 -6.94 -24.26
N ASP A 106 52.52 -7.54 -23.15
CA ASP A 106 52.69 -6.85 -21.86
C ASP A 106 53.78 -5.77 -21.97
N LYS A 107 54.86 -6.04 -22.71
CA LYS A 107 55.92 -5.06 -22.97
C LYS A 107 55.42 -3.88 -23.82
N LYS A 108 54.56 -4.13 -24.82
CA LYS A 108 53.91 -3.04 -25.59
C LYS A 108 52.95 -2.22 -24.73
N ARG A 109 52.20 -2.85 -23.84
CA ARG A 109 51.29 -2.14 -22.92
C ARG A 109 52.06 -1.26 -21.94
N ALA A 110 53.15 -1.76 -21.37
CA ALA A 110 54.02 -0.98 -20.49
C ALA A 110 54.71 0.20 -21.22
N GLN A 111 54.94 0.11 -22.53
CA GLN A 111 55.45 1.23 -23.32
C GLN A 111 54.40 2.32 -23.59
N LEU A 112 53.12 1.95 -23.66
CA LEU A 112 52.02 2.91 -23.84
C LEU A 112 51.62 3.62 -22.54
N ASP A 113 51.76 2.93 -21.40
CA ASP A 113 51.50 3.50 -20.06
C ASP A 113 52.71 4.24 -19.47
N ALA A 114 53.77 4.48 -20.24
CA ALA A 114 54.89 5.32 -19.80
C ALA A 114 54.39 6.77 -19.61
N PRO A 115 54.48 7.35 -18.39
CA PRO A 115 53.89 8.64 -18.10
C PRO A 115 54.61 9.72 -18.93
N ARG A 116 53.85 10.36 -19.82
CA ARG A 116 54.23 11.55 -20.58
C ARG A 116 54.35 12.75 -19.62
N ARG A 117 55.33 12.70 -18.70
CA ARG A 117 55.69 13.77 -17.77
C ARG A 117 56.84 14.58 -18.38
N SER A 118 56.52 15.65 -19.10
CA SER A 118 57.25 16.93 -19.07
C SER A 118 56.79 17.84 -20.22
N ALA A 119 56.74 19.15 -19.95
CA ALA A 119 56.21 20.24 -20.77
C ALA A 119 54.67 20.25 -20.78
N GLY A 120 53.96 21.16 -20.12
CA GLY A 120 54.29 22.56 -19.84
C GLY A 120 53.19 23.41 -20.50
N GLY A 121 52.38 24.06 -19.67
CA GLY A 121 51.51 25.22 -19.94
C GLY A 121 50.89 25.40 -21.33
N ALA A 122 49.55 25.41 -21.40
CA ALA A 122 48.76 26.58 -21.78
C ALA A 122 47.28 26.22 -21.98
N ALA A 123 46.44 27.21 -21.72
CA ALA A 123 44.99 27.25 -21.84
C ALA A 123 44.44 26.77 -23.20
N LEU A 124 43.23 26.19 -23.14
CA LEU A 124 42.04 26.28 -24.03
C LEU A 124 42.23 26.70 -25.51
N PRO A 125 41.45 26.16 -26.48
CA PRO A 125 39.99 26.07 -26.38
C PRO A 125 39.31 24.85 -27.03
N ALA A 126 37.99 24.85 -26.83
CA ALA A 126 36.95 24.03 -27.42
C ALA A 126 37.09 23.74 -28.93
N GLY A 127 36.55 22.59 -29.32
CA GLY A 127 36.01 22.37 -30.66
C GLY A 127 36.54 21.14 -31.39
N ALA A 128 35.60 20.36 -31.92
CA ALA A 128 35.72 19.42 -33.04
C ALA A 128 36.19 17.98 -32.78
N ALA A 129 35.19 17.11 -32.61
CA ALA A 129 34.83 16.00 -33.51
C ALA A 129 35.90 14.98 -33.96
N ALA A 130 35.72 13.73 -33.50
CA ALA A 130 35.80 12.48 -34.28
C ALA A 130 35.44 11.34 -33.29
N GLY A 131 34.36 10.57 -33.45
CA GLY A 131 34.17 9.61 -34.54
C GLY A 131 34.77 8.26 -34.15
N GLY A 132 33.96 7.36 -33.56
CA GLY A 132 34.45 6.06 -33.09
C GLY A 132 33.34 5.08 -32.72
N ALA A 133 32.86 4.36 -33.72
CA ALA A 133 31.87 3.30 -33.65
C ALA A 133 32.17 2.22 -32.58
N SER A 134 31.14 1.76 -31.89
CA SER A 134 31.03 0.33 -31.55
C SER A 134 29.57 -0.09 -31.41
N THR A 135 29.26 -1.16 -32.13
CA THR A 135 27.98 -1.80 -32.32
C THR A 135 27.85 -2.96 -31.33
N SER A 136 26.77 -3.00 -30.55
CA SER A 136 26.32 -4.25 -29.93
C SER A 136 24.80 -4.32 -29.83
N LYS A 137 24.21 -4.77 -30.94
CA LYS A 137 23.20 -5.84 -31.05
C LYS A 137 22.52 -6.27 -29.72
N ALA A 138 21.24 -5.97 -29.60
CA ALA A 138 20.28 -6.76 -28.82
C ALA A 138 19.14 -7.24 -29.76
N PRO A 139 18.71 -8.51 -29.68
CA PRO A 139 17.76 -9.08 -30.62
C PRO A 139 16.31 -8.70 -30.30
N THR A 140 15.63 -8.21 -31.34
CA THR A 140 14.18 -8.13 -31.48
C THR A 140 13.57 -9.54 -31.58
N GLY A 141 12.69 -9.86 -30.62
CA GLY A 141 11.83 -11.03 -30.63
C GLY A 141 10.39 -10.64 -30.96
N THR A 142 10.09 -10.69 -32.26
CA THR A 142 8.82 -10.89 -32.97
C THR A 142 7.50 -11.01 -32.18
N ALA A 143 6.54 -10.22 -32.66
CA ALA A 143 5.10 -10.33 -32.51
C ALA A 143 4.50 -11.70 -32.90
N ALA A 144 3.37 -12.05 -32.27
CA ALA A 144 2.29 -12.77 -32.92
C ALA A 144 0.99 -12.59 -32.12
N ALA A 145 0.16 -11.65 -32.58
CA ALA A 145 -1.24 -11.56 -32.24
C ALA A 145 -1.98 -12.80 -32.80
N ALA A 146 -2.71 -13.50 -31.93
CA ALA A 146 -3.74 -14.46 -32.34
C ALA A 146 -5.03 -14.08 -31.61
N ALA A 147 -5.82 -13.23 -32.26
CA ALA A 147 -7.18 -12.93 -31.87
C ALA A 147 -8.03 -14.21 -32.04
N ARG A 148 -8.55 -14.73 -30.92
CA ARG A 148 -9.62 -15.73 -30.92
C ARG A 148 -10.92 -15.04 -30.51
N PRO A 149 -12.01 -15.15 -31.29
CA PRO A 149 -13.31 -14.67 -30.87
C PRO A 149 -13.90 -15.66 -29.86
N THR A 150 -13.81 -15.35 -28.57
CA THR A 150 -14.58 -16.07 -27.54
C THR A 150 -15.93 -15.39 -27.34
N ALA A 151 -16.99 -16.17 -27.59
CA ALA A 151 -18.39 -15.90 -27.28
C ALA A 151 -18.60 -15.27 -25.88
N PRO A 152 -19.68 -14.49 -25.68
CA PRO A 152 -19.95 -13.80 -24.42
C PRO A 152 -20.14 -14.80 -23.27
N ARG A 153 -19.09 -14.99 -22.47
CA ARG A 153 -19.17 -15.74 -21.22
C ARG A 153 -19.99 -14.90 -20.23
N THR A 154 -21.09 -15.47 -19.78
CA THR A 154 -21.92 -14.96 -18.68
C THR A 154 -21.03 -14.52 -17.51
N GLY A 155 -21.21 -13.27 -17.07
CA GLY A 155 -20.27 -12.50 -16.25
C GLY A 155 -19.93 -13.15 -14.90
N GLY A 156 -18.81 -13.87 -14.89
CA GLY A 156 -18.17 -14.33 -13.65
C GLY A 156 -17.78 -13.15 -12.77
N LEU A 157 -17.97 -13.28 -11.46
CA LEU A 157 -17.62 -12.24 -10.51
C LEU A 157 -16.13 -11.91 -10.61
N THR A 158 -15.80 -10.62 -10.65
CA THR A 158 -14.42 -10.14 -10.62
C THR A 158 -13.74 -10.63 -9.33
N ARG A 159 -12.40 -10.65 -9.32
CA ARG A 159 -11.63 -11.08 -8.13
C ARG A 159 -12.02 -10.27 -6.89
N GLU A 160 -12.33 -8.99 -7.08
CA GLU A 160 -12.78 -8.08 -6.02
C GLU A 160 -14.22 -8.40 -5.56
N GLU A 161 -15.14 -8.65 -6.50
CA GLU A 161 -16.49 -9.09 -6.16
C GLU A 161 -16.51 -10.43 -5.40
N LYS A 162 -15.59 -11.35 -5.71
CA LYS A 162 -15.43 -12.61 -4.94
C LYS A 162 -14.91 -12.35 -3.52
N ARG A 163 -14.03 -11.36 -3.34
CA ARG A 163 -13.52 -10.96 -2.02
C ARG A 163 -14.63 -10.33 -1.18
N MET A 164 -15.42 -9.42 -1.76
CA MET A 164 -16.60 -8.86 -1.11
C MET A 164 -17.66 -9.92 -0.77
N LYS A 165 -17.91 -10.87 -1.68
CA LYS A 165 -18.85 -11.96 -1.41
C LYS A 165 -18.44 -12.82 -0.21
N ARG A 166 -17.14 -13.10 -0.03
CA ARG A 166 -16.63 -13.79 1.17
C ARG A 166 -16.81 -12.95 2.43
N MET A 167 -16.44 -11.67 2.37
CA MET A 167 -16.54 -10.78 3.52
C MET A 167 -17.99 -10.56 3.97
N ALA A 168 -18.91 -10.43 3.01
CA ALA A 168 -20.35 -10.33 3.28
C ALA A 168 -20.90 -11.62 3.91
N GLN A 169 -20.44 -12.78 3.43
CA GLN A 169 -20.81 -14.08 4.01
C GLN A 169 -20.27 -14.26 5.44
N GLU A 170 -19.06 -13.78 5.72
CA GLU A 170 -18.46 -13.79 7.07
C GLU A 170 -19.18 -12.85 8.04
N MET A 171 -19.68 -11.72 7.54
CA MET A 171 -20.45 -10.74 8.32
C MET A 171 -21.95 -11.07 8.41
N GLY A 172 -22.42 -12.18 7.82
CA GLY A 172 -23.85 -12.54 7.80
C GLY A 172 -24.73 -11.62 6.94
N VAL A 173 -24.13 -10.80 6.07
CA VAL A 173 -24.84 -9.85 5.20
C VAL A 173 -25.00 -10.47 3.80
N SER A 174 -26.22 -10.47 3.27
CA SER A 174 -26.46 -11.01 1.93
C SER A 174 -25.84 -10.11 0.84
N PHE A 175 -24.93 -10.67 0.05
CA PHE A 175 -24.30 -9.97 -1.08
C PHE A 175 -25.30 -9.84 -2.24
N ARG A 176 -26.04 -8.71 -2.29
CA ARG A 176 -26.74 -8.30 -3.53
C ARG A 176 -25.74 -7.61 -4.44
N ARG A 177 -25.49 -8.20 -5.62
CA ARG A 177 -24.77 -7.56 -6.70
C ARG A 177 -25.56 -6.32 -7.10
N THR A 178 -25.11 -5.14 -6.67
CA THR A 178 -25.68 -3.86 -7.10
C THR A 178 -25.30 -3.65 -8.55
N VAL A 179 -26.03 -4.32 -9.45
CA VAL A 179 -26.06 -3.93 -10.85
C VAL A 179 -26.65 -2.53 -10.85
N SER A 180 -25.80 -1.53 -11.07
CA SER A 180 -26.20 -0.15 -11.29
C SER A 180 -26.97 -0.10 -12.61
N SER A 181 -28.24 -0.52 -12.57
CA SER A 181 -29.20 -0.24 -13.63
C SER A 181 -29.48 1.26 -13.59
N ARG A 182 -28.92 1.93 -14.59
CA ARG A 182 -29.16 3.33 -14.93
C ARG A 182 -30.64 3.50 -15.31
N GLY A 183 -31.34 4.43 -14.64
CA GLY A 183 -32.74 4.82 -14.88
C GLY A 183 -33.75 3.93 -14.14
N THR A 184 -34.80 4.41 -13.48
CA THR A 184 -35.65 5.59 -13.71
C THR A 184 -36.47 5.91 -12.44
N ALA A 185 -36.78 7.20 -12.28
CA ALA A 185 -37.98 7.77 -11.66
C ALA A 185 -38.25 7.65 -10.13
N GLN A 186 -38.24 8.84 -9.51
CA GLN A 186 -39.24 9.40 -8.59
C GLN A 186 -39.51 8.70 -7.25
N ALA A 187 -39.03 9.34 -6.17
CA ALA A 187 -39.83 9.52 -4.96
C ALA A 187 -39.48 10.85 -4.29
N SER A 188 -40.48 11.71 -4.23
CA SER A 188 -40.52 13.05 -3.65
C SER A 188 -40.23 13.06 -2.15
N VAL A 189 -39.37 13.97 -1.71
CA VAL A 189 -39.25 14.39 -0.31
C VAL A 189 -39.63 15.88 -0.23
N PRO A 190 -40.55 16.30 0.67
CA PRO A 190 -41.01 17.67 0.72
C PRO A 190 -39.92 18.60 1.27
N ARG A 191 -39.73 19.70 0.54
CA ARG A 191 -38.82 20.80 0.81
C ARG A 191 -39.48 21.73 1.83
N ASN A 192 -38.97 21.77 3.05
CA ASN A 192 -39.39 22.77 4.04
C ASN A 192 -38.37 23.93 4.03
N THR A 193 -38.78 25.07 3.46
CA THR A 193 -37.99 26.30 3.35
C THR A 193 -38.39 27.27 4.46
N ALA A 194 -37.49 27.53 5.40
CA ALA A 194 -37.43 28.80 6.14
C ALA A 194 -36.14 28.86 6.98
N VAL A 195 -35.14 29.63 6.55
CA VAL A 195 -34.08 30.12 7.46
C VAL A 195 -33.68 31.54 7.03
N GLY A 196 -33.94 32.49 7.92
CA GLY A 196 -33.50 33.88 7.82
C GLY A 196 -32.02 34.08 8.18
N PRO A 197 -31.49 35.31 8.07
CA PRO A 197 -30.07 35.60 8.25
C PRO A 197 -29.67 35.50 9.72
N THR A 198 -28.84 34.53 10.07
CA THR A 198 -28.30 34.36 11.42
C THR A 198 -26.77 34.45 11.42
N ALA A 199 -26.28 35.16 12.43
CA ALA A 199 -24.91 35.54 12.74
C ALA A 199 -23.87 34.40 12.59
N PRO A 200 -22.58 34.73 12.37
CA PRO A 200 -21.52 33.73 12.23
C PRO A 200 -21.48 32.80 13.44
N PRO A 201 -21.54 31.47 13.23
CA PRO A 201 -21.60 30.52 14.33
C PRO A 201 -20.30 30.60 15.16
N ARG A 202 -20.47 30.75 16.47
CA ARG A 202 -19.37 30.65 17.45
C ARG A 202 -18.65 29.32 17.22
N LYS A 203 -17.35 29.39 16.90
CA LYS A 203 -16.53 28.22 16.56
C LYS A 203 -16.59 27.22 17.70
N ARG A 204 -17.00 25.99 17.38
CA ARG A 204 -16.98 24.86 18.31
C ARG A 204 -15.53 24.61 18.77
N PRO A 205 -15.31 24.17 20.02
CA PRO A 205 -13.99 23.78 20.47
C PRO A 205 -13.46 22.68 19.54
N MET A 206 -12.28 22.91 18.96
CA MET A 206 -11.69 22.01 17.97
C MET A 206 -11.52 20.61 18.53
N THR A 207 -11.95 19.63 17.75
CA THR A 207 -11.81 18.21 18.08
C THR A 207 -10.34 17.78 17.97
N ALA A 208 -9.96 16.71 18.67
CA ALA A 208 -8.57 16.20 18.64
C ALA A 208 -8.09 15.88 17.21
N ARG A 209 -9.01 15.44 16.34
CA ARG A 209 -8.75 15.17 14.91
C ARG A 209 -8.44 16.42 14.11
N GLU A 210 -9.13 17.53 14.38
CA GLU A 210 -8.87 18.81 13.69
C GLU A 210 -7.51 19.38 14.08
N ARG A 211 -7.11 19.25 15.35
CA ARG A 211 -5.76 19.65 15.80
C ARG A 211 -4.66 18.84 15.10
N PHE A 212 -4.87 17.54 14.94
CA PHE A 212 -3.91 16.68 14.23
C PHE A 212 -3.78 17.07 12.74
N LEU A 213 -4.91 17.34 12.07
CA LEU A 213 -4.91 17.75 10.66
C LEU A 213 -4.25 19.13 10.44
N GLU A 214 -4.42 20.07 11.36
CA GLU A 214 -3.70 21.36 11.29
C GLU A 214 -2.20 21.21 11.55
N GLU A 215 -1.82 20.36 12.50
CA GLU A 215 -0.41 20.10 12.82
C GLU A 215 0.31 19.38 11.69
N GLU A 216 -0.36 18.42 11.02
CA GLU A 216 0.16 17.75 9.83
C GLU A 216 0.32 18.73 8.66
N LYS A 217 -0.67 19.60 8.42
CA LYS A 217 -0.57 20.66 7.41
C LYS A 217 0.59 21.61 7.68
N ARG A 218 0.81 21.99 8.94
CA ARG A 218 1.92 22.85 9.34
C ARG A 218 3.28 22.16 9.14
N ARG A 219 3.38 20.87 9.45
CA ARG A 219 4.60 20.07 9.20
C ARG A 219 4.88 19.93 7.71
N LYS A 220 3.85 19.76 6.87
CA LYS A 220 3.99 19.68 5.41
C LYS A 220 4.46 21.00 4.81
N ALA A 221 3.87 22.12 5.23
CA ALA A 221 4.29 23.45 4.79
C ALA A 221 5.75 23.78 5.17
N ALA A 222 6.19 23.38 6.36
CA ALA A 222 7.58 23.57 6.78
C ALA A 222 8.58 22.71 5.97
N LYS A 223 8.19 21.50 5.55
CA LYS A 223 9.02 20.64 4.71
C LYS A 223 9.14 21.18 3.28
N GLU A 224 8.06 21.73 2.75
CA GLU A 224 8.01 22.34 1.42
C GLU A 224 8.85 23.62 1.36
N ALA A 225 8.87 24.40 2.44
CA ALA A 225 9.76 25.56 2.57
C ALA A 225 11.25 25.20 2.71
N GLY A 226 11.59 23.95 3.09
CA GLY A 226 12.97 23.50 3.28
C GLY A 226 13.63 22.84 2.07
N LEU A 227 12.86 22.50 1.03
CA LEU A 227 13.34 21.75 -0.15
C LEU A 227 13.59 22.64 -1.38
N SER A 228 13.34 23.95 -1.31
CA SER A 228 13.50 24.88 -2.44
C SER A 228 14.93 25.41 -2.64
N ALA A 229 15.91 25.02 -1.81
CA ALA A 229 17.25 25.59 -1.82
C ALA A 229 18.32 24.78 -2.60
N SER A 230 18.04 23.53 -3.02
CA SER A 230 19.07 22.64 -3.59
C SER A 230 18.82 22.17 -5.04
N ALA A 231 17.79 22.69 -5.72
CA ALA A 231 17.39 22.22 -7.06
C ALA A 231 17.69 23.22 -8.20
N ALA A 232 18.67 24.12 -8.02
CA ALA A 232 18.96 25.21 -8.96
C ALA A 232 20.23 25.03 -9.83
N ALA A 233 20.87 23.85 -9.84
CA ALA A 233 22.23 23.72 -10.38
C ALA A 233 22.42 22.71 -11.54
N SER A 234 21.36 22.24 -12.21
CA SER A 234 21.51 21.29 -13.33
C SER A 234 20.54 21.60 -14.48
N ALA A 235 20.68 22.79 -15.06
CA ALA A 235 19.98 23.19 -16.27
C ALA A 235 21.00 23.75 -17.27
N ALA A 236 21.57 22.89 -18.10
CA ALA A 236 22.26 23.31 -19.30
C ALA A 236 22.24 22.21 -20.35
N ASP A 237 21.71 22.59 -21.50
CA ASP A 237 22.11 22.14 -22.84
C ASP A 237 21.45 20.88 -23.40
N TYR A 238 20.28 21.05 -24.01
CA TYR A 238 19.85 20.21 -25.13
C TYR A 238 19.21 21.04 -26.24
N ASP A 239 19.84 20.87 -27.39
CA ASP A 239 19.71 21.48 -28.71
C ASP A 239 18.36 21.18 -29.38
N GLU A 240 17.74 22.22 -29.92
CA GLU A 240 16.40 22.26 -30.49
C GLU A 240 16.51 22.23 -32.02
N SER A 241 16.26 21.07 -32.64
CA SER A 241 16.20 20.96 -34.09
C SER A 241 14.87 20.36 -34.55
N ASP A 242 14.06 21.26 -35.12
CA ASP A 242 13.44 21.12 -36.44
C ASP A 242 12.38 20.02 -36.63
N ILE A 243 11.11 20.42 -36.45
CA ILE A 243 9.97 19.71 -37.06
C ILE A 243 8.99 20.73 -37.66
N GLU A 244 9.34 21.17 -38.87
CA GLU A 244 8.48 21.91 -39.76
C GLU A 244 7.40 20.95 -40.30
N SER A 245 6.14 21.19 -39.94
CA SER A 245 4.99 20.40 -40.40
C SER A 245 3.80 21.32 -40.66
N ASP A 246 3.89 21.95 -41.83
CA ASP A 246 2.84 22.48 -42.70
C ASP A 246 1.43 21.91 -42.46
N TYR A 247 0.54 22.76 -41.92
CA TYR A 247 -0.91 22.61 -41.98
C TYR A 247 -1.56 23.99 -42.14
N GLU A 248 -1.58 24.46 -43.37
CA GLU A 248 -2.35 25.61 -43.85
C GLU A 248 -3.82 25.21 -44.06
N SER A 249 -4.73 25.59 -43.15
CA SER A 249 -6.17 25.62 -43.49
C SER A 249 -7.05 26.32 -42.43
N GLY A 250 -7.54 27.51 -42.79
CA GLY A 250 -8.76 28.10 -42.23
C GLY A 250 -8.56 29.21 -41.21
N GLU A 251 -8.27 30.42 -41.70
CA GLU A 251 -8.33 31.68 -40.93
C GLU A 251 -9.75 31.96 -40.42
N GLU A 252 -10.02 31.55 -39.18
CA GLU A 252 -10.77 32.39 -38.25
C GLU A 252 -9.76 32.91 -37.24
N ASP A 253 -9.55 34.23 -37.25
CA ASP A 253 -8.53 34.98 -36.54
C ASP A 253 -8.79 35.02 -35.01
N GLU A 254 -8.98 33.85 -34.40
CA GLU A 254 -9.01 33.69 -32.95
C GLU A 254 -7.59 33.83 -32.42
N SER A 255 -7.27 35.05 -31.96
CA SER A 255 -5.98 35.36 -31.35
C SER A 255 -5.54 34.24 -30.39
N PRO A 256 -4.33 33.67 -30.57
CA PRO A 256 -3.84 32.54 -29.77
C PRO A 256 -3.76 32.85 -28.26
N GLU A 257 -3.79 34.12 -27.88
CA GLU A 257 -3.90 34.58 -26.51
C GLU A 257 -5.27 34.26 -25.89
N SER A 258 -6.35 34.32 -26.66
CA SER A 258 -7.70 34.04 -26.20
C SER A 258 -7.88 32.55 -25.84
N LEU A 259 -7.32 31.65 -26.65
CA LEU A 259 -7.32 30.22 -26.39
C LEU A 259 -6.42 29.85 -25.20
N SER A 260 -5.29 30.53 -25.02
CA SER A 260 -4.42 30.32 -23.85
C SER A 260 -5.12 30.76 -22.55
N ALA A 261 -5.81 31.90 -22.58
CA ALA A 261 -6.61 32.40 -21.47
C ALA A 261 -7.78 31.46 -21.15
N LEU A 262 -8.54 31.02 -22.15
CA LEU A 262 -9.64 30.06 -21.98
C LEU A 262 -9.15 28.73 -21.39
N ARG A 263 -8.01 28.22 -21.86
CA ARG A 263 -7.37 27.02 -21.29
C ARG A 263 -6.99 27.23 -19.83
N SER A 264 -6.38 28.35 -19.48
CA SER A 264 -6.05 28.65 -18.08
C SER A 264 -7.30 28.76 -17.19
N GLN A 265 -8.38 29.32 -17.71
CA GLN A 265 -9.67 29.42 -17.04
C GLN A 265 -10.31 28.04 -16.80
N ILE A 266 -10.27 27.14 -17.78
CA ILE A 266 -10.75 25.75 -17.61
C ILE A 266 -9.97 25.05 -16.49
N TRP A 267 -8.65 25.24 -16.42
CA TRP A 267 -7.83 24.67 -15.36
C TRP A 267 -8.14 25.28 -13.99
N SER A 268 -8.38 26.59 -13.94
CA SER A 268 -8.78 27.31 -12.74
C SER A 268 -10.13 26.83 -12.19
N LEU A 269 -11.08 26.44 -13.05
CA LEU A 269 -12.35 25.83 -12.62
C LEU A 269 -12.14 24.53 -11.82
N PHE A 270 -11.05 23.80 -12.07
CA PHE A 270 -10.67 22.60 -11.30
C PHE A 270 -9.69 22.90 -10.15
N GLY A 271 -9.39 24.17 -9.89
CA GLY A 271 -8.42 24.60 -8.87
C GLY A 271 -6.98 24.20 -9.21
N LYS A 272 -6.65 24.03 -10.49
CA LYS A 272 -5.32 23.66 -10.97
C LYS A 272 -4.71 24.81 -11.77
N ASN A 273 -3.40 25.02 -11.63
CA ASN A 273 -2.66 25.98 -12.44
C ASN A 273 -2.04 25.27 -13.64
N ARG A 274 -2.41 25.70 -14.85
CA ARG A 274 -1.89 25.14 -16.11
C ARG A 274 -0.37 25.27 -16.18
N ASP A 275 0.16 26.46 -15.89
CA ASP A 275 1.60 26.73 -16.03
C ASP A 275 2.41 25.86 -15.07
N ALA A 276 1.91 25.59 -13.87
CA ALA A 276 2.54 24.68 -12.89
C ALA A 276 2.49 23.19 -13.30
N TYR A 277 1.55 22.82 -14.17
CA TYR A 277 1.45 21.46 -14.71
C TYR A 277 2.34 21.28 -15.93
N VAL A 278 2.40 22.28 -16.82
CA VAL A 278 3.26 22.26 -18.03
C VAL A 278 4.73 22.40 -17.67
N SER A 279 5.06 23.20 -16.64
CA SER A 279 6.45 23.35 -16.15
C SER A 279 6.94 22.20 -15.27
N ARG A 280 6.06 21.27 -14.89
CA ARG A 280 6.46 20.07 -14.14
C ARG A 280 7.13 19.10 -15.10
N ASP A 281 8.34 18.69 -14.76
CA ASP A 281 9.10 17.69 -15.51
C ASP A 281 8.34 16.35 -15.47
N CYS A 282 7.67 16.02 -16.57
CA CYS A 282 6.81 14.85 -16.71
C CYS A 282 7.59 13.54 -16.95
N ASN A 283 8.93 13.61 -16.92
CA ASN A 283 9.82 12.45 -17.08
C ASN A 283 9.99 11.62 -15.79
N SER A 284 9.31 11.96 -14.69
CA SER A 284 9.36 11.24 -13.41
C SER A 284 8.28 10.13 -13.30
N ASP A 285 7.86 9.51 -14.41
CA ASP A 285 6.87 8.42 -14.33
C ASP A 285 7.53 7.07 -13.99
N ASP A 286 8.86 6.95 -14.14
CA ASP A 286 9.60 5.70 -13.92
C ASP A 286 9.77 5.33 -12.43
N ASP A 287 9.57 6.26 -11.49
CA ASP A 287 9.68 6.01 -10.03
C ASP A 287 8.32 5.97 -9.30
N MET A 288 7.21 6.04 -10.05
CA MET A 288 5.85 5.98 -9.51
C MET A 288 5.38 4.55 -9.18
N GLU A 289 6.14 3.53 -9.58
CA GLU A 289 5.81 2.14 -9.25
C GLU A 289 6.43 1.71 -7.91
N ALA A 290 5.56 1.40 -6.94
CA ALA A 290 6.01 0.80 -5.69
C ALA A 290 6.42 -0.67 -5.92
N GLY A 291 7.65 -1.02 -5.54
CA GLY A 291 8.10 -2.40 -5.56
C GLY A 291 7.26 -3.28 -4.60
N ALA A 292 7.12 -4.57 -4.91
CA ALA A 292 6.34 -5.49 -4.07
C ALA A 292 6.85 -5.57 -2.61
N SER A 293 8.15 -5.36 -2.40
CA SER A 293 8.75 -5.25 -1.06
C SER A 293 8.34 -3.99 -0.32
N ASP A 294 8.10 -2.89 -1.03
CA ASP A 294 7.71 -1.62 -0.44
C ASP A 294 6.26 -1.68 0.01
N VAL A 295 5.41 -2.27 -0.83
CA VAL A 295 4.01 -2.57 -0.48
C VAL A 295 3.94 -3.44 0.77
N LEU A 296 4.70 -4.55 0.82
CA LEU A 296 4.68 -5.45 2.00
C LEU A 296 5.16 -4.75 3.28
N ARG A 297 6.20 -3.91 3.19
CA ARG A 297 6.70 -3.14 4.34
C ARG A 297 5.68 -2.13 4.84
N GLU A 298 4.99 -1.45 3.93
CA GLU A 298 3.97 -0.48 4.28
C GLU A 298 2.70 -1.13 4.83
N GLU A 299 2.32 -2.30 4.31
CA GLU A 299 1.22 -3.12 4.87
C GLU A 299 1.55 -3.57 6.30
N LEU A 300 2.76 -4.06 6.56
CA LEU A 300 3.20 -4.46 7.91
C LEU A 300 3.22 -3.25 8.87
N ARG A 301 3.71 -2.10 8.41
CA ARG A 301 3.71 -0.86 9.20
C ARG A 301 2.28 -0.42 9.52
N SER A 302 1.39 -0.45 8.54
CA SER A 302 -0.01 -0.08 8.69
C SER A 302 -0.74 -1.02 9.65
N ALA A 303 -0.48 -2.32 9.58
CA ALA A 303 -1.05 -3.32 10.47
C ALA A 303 -0.60 -3.11 11.94
N LEU A 304 0.68 -2.80 12.15
CA LEU A 304 1.19 -2.49 13.50
C LEU A 304 0.62 -1.19 14.04
N ALA A 305 0.51 -0.15 13.20
CA ALA A 305 -0.08 1.13 13.59
C ALA A 305 -1.56 0.98 13.98
N GLY A 306 -2.35 0.24 13.18
CA GLY A 306 -3.75 -0.03 13.47
C GLY A 306 -3.94 -0.76 14.80
N ARG A 307 -3.14 -1.80 15.07
CA ARG A 307 -3.20 -2.51 16.35
C ARG A 307 -2.87 -1.60 17.54
N HIS A 308 -1.86 -0.74 17.40
CA HIS A 308 -1.50 0.20 18.46
C HIS A 308 -2.58 1.28 18.67
N GLU A 309 -3.29 1.69 17.62
CA GLU A 309 -4.43 2.61 17.72
C GLU A 309 -5.62 1.94 18.43
N ASP A 310 -5.94 0.70 18.07
CA ASP A 310 -7.00 -0.10 18.71
C ASP A 310 -6.74 -0.31 20.21
N GLU A 311 -5.51 -0.69 20.58
CA GLU A 311 -5.12 -0.89 21.99
C GLU A 311 -5.21 0.42 22.79
N ARG A 312 -4.87 1.56 22.17
CA ARG A 312 -4.99 2.87 22.79
C ARG A 312 -6.45 3.29 22.99
N GLU A 313 -7.32 3.03 22.02
CA GLU A 313 -8.75 3.34 22.13
C GLU A 313 -9.43 2.44 23.17
N GLU A 314 -9.09 1.16 23.20
CA GLU A 314 -9.60 0.21 24.20
C GLU A 314 -9.22 0.64 25.63
N ALA A 315 -7.97 1.05 25.85
CA ALA A 315 -7.51 1.57 27.15
C ALA A 315 -8.29 2.81 27.59
N LEU A 316 -8.59 3.73 26.66
CA LEU A 316 -9.40 4.92 26.95
C LEU A 316 -10.85 4.56 27.28
N LEU A 317 -11.43 3.58 26.58
CA LEU A 317 -12.78 3.09 26.86
C LEU A 317 -12.85 2.38 28.22
N GLU A 318 -11.85 1.59 28.57
CA GLU A 318 -11.78 0.94 29.87
C GLU A 318 -11.62 1.95 31.01
N ALA A 319 -10.76 2.97 30.84
CA ALA A 319 -10.62 4.06 31.79
C ALA A 319 -11.95 4.79 32.00
N ARG A 320 -12.68 5.09 30.91
CA ARG A 320 -14.00 5.72 30.99
C ARG A 320 -15.05 4.81 31.65
N ARG A 321 -14.99 3.49 31.43
CA ARG A 321 -15.86 2.52 32.12
C ARG A 321 -15.57 2.50 33.63
N ARG A 322 -14.30 2.48 34.02
CA ARG A 322 -13.89 2.54 35.44
C ARG A 322 -14.32 3.84 36.10
N GLU A 323 -14.17 4.98 35.42
CA GLU A 323 -14.64 6.28 35.93
C GLU A 323 -16.16 6.29 36.15
N LYS A 324 -16.94 5.78 35.18
CA LYS A 324 -18.39 5.66 35.32
C LYS A 324 -18.79 4.77 36.50
N LEU A 325 -18.11 3.63 36.71
CA LEU A 325 -18.35 2.75 37.86
C LEU A 325 -17.99 3.44 39.18
N ARG A 326 -16.86 4.17 39.23
CA ARG A 326 -16.50 4.96 40.41
C ARG A 326 -17.54 6.03 40.71
N ARG A 327 -18.05 6.73 39.69
CA ARG A 327 -19.09 7.74 39.86
C ARG A 327 -20.42 7.12 40.32
N ALA A 328 -20.77 5.93 39.82
CA ALA A 328 -21.97 5.21 40.22
C ALA A 328 -21.88 4.67 41.66
N ASN A 329 -20.71 4.23 42.12
CA ASN A 329 -20.51 3.74 43.50
C ASN A 329 -20.41 4.85 44.56
N VAL A 330 -20.20 6.11 44.15
CA VAL A 330 -20.11 7.27 45.07
C VAL A 330 -21.46 7.96 45.24
N SER A 331 -22.46 7.62 44.41
CA SER A 331 -23.83 8.14 44.48
C SER A 331 -24.77 7.13 45.14
#